data_AF-A0A8J2XUN6-F1
#
_entry.id   AF-A0A8J2XUN6-F1
#
_cell.length_a   1.000
_cell.length_b   1.000
_cell.length_c   1.000
_cell.angle_alpha   90.00
_cell.angle_beta   90.00
_cell.angle_gamma   90.00
#
_symmetry.space_group_name_H-M   'P 1'
#
loop_
_entity.id
_entity.type
_entity.pdbx_description
1 polymer ?
#
loop_
_entity_poly.entity_id
_entity_poly.type
_entity_poly.pdbx_seq_one_letter_code
_entity_poly.pdbx_strand_id
1 'polypeptide(L)'
;MNHAFTPIVLCADDYAQNAHIDAGILDLLEKKRLTAVSCFSTAPNWKNAAHALQPYGAQTDVGLHFNLTEGFGQEKVPGLRIVILRSLLRGMNPMQLRHAFERQLDAFEDAMGHGPDFIDGHQHVHQLPGVRQVMLQVLKKRYPERAVWVRNTVPADPAWRGKPQILKLLGGQVTADHLRYEEVPTNDGFGGVYGFDRPDYDACFREWLTAARPGMLIMCHPATAPHAHDEIAAQRVVEYDFLRSYDCARMLDQAKVRLAKLSDCFLQSAYAD
;
A
#
# COMPACT_ATOMS: atom_id res chain seq x y z
N MET A 1 15.95 -2.80 31.24
CA MET A 1 15.36 -1.59 30.61
C MET A 1 14.68 -2.05 29.34
N ASN A 2 13.35 -1.97 29.24
CA ASN A 2 12.65 -2.24 27.98
C ASN A 2 13.08 -1.16 26.99
N HIS A 3 13.95 -1.47 26.05
CA HIS A 3 14.15 -0.61 24.89
C HIS A 3 12.92 -0.79 24.00
N ALA A 4 11.94 0.10 24.17
CA ALA A 4 10.73 0.08 23.36
C ALA A 4 11.12 0.28 21.89
N PHE A 5 10.81 -0.70 21.05
CA PHE A 5 10.96 -0.59 19.60
C PHE A 5 9.77 0.18 19.02
N THR A 6 10.04 1.03 18.04
CA THR A 6 9.01 1.76 17.29
C THR A 6 8.35 0.82 16.27
N PRO A 7 7.05 0.52 16.36
CA PRO A 7 6.36 -0.31 15.37
C PRO A 7 6.06 0.49 14.10
N ILE A 8 6.57 0.02 12.96
CA ILE A 8 6.21 0.55 11.63
C ILE A 8 5.66 -0.56 10.75
N VAL A 9 5.05 -0.18 9.64
CA VAL A 9 4.56 -1.09 8.62
C VAL A 9 5.50 -1.03 7.42
N LEU A 10 5.88 -2.19 6.90
CA LEU A 10 6.47 -2.30 5.57
C LEU A 10 5.47 -3.02 4.66
N CYS A 11 4.96 -2.27 3.68
CA CYS A 11 3.90 -2.70 2.78
C CYS A 11 4.46 -2.94 1.38
N ALA A 12 4.24 -4.13 0.84
CA ALA A 12 4.56 -4.41 -0.56
C ALA A 12 3.32 -4.22 -1.45
N ASP A 13 3.48 -3.42 -2.49
CA ASP A 13 2.41 -3.13 -3.47
C ASP A 13 2.51 -4.07 -4.68
N ASP A 14 1.46 -4.04 -5.51
CA ASP A 14 1.35 -4.74 -6.79
C ASP A 14 1.28 -6.29 -6.75
N TYR A 15 0.93 -6.89 -5.61
CA TYR A 15 0.75 -8.35 -5.55
C TYR A 15 -0.33 -8.82 -6.53
N ALA A 16 -0.10 -9.97 -7.16
CA ALA A 16 -0.84 -10.55 -8.28
C ALA A 16 -0.63 -9.88 -9.66
N GLN A 17 0.18 -8.82 -9.78
CA GLN A 17 0.44 -8.19 -11.09
C GLN A 17 1.23 -9.13 -12.02
N ASN A 18 2.26 -9.81 -11.51
CA ASN A 18 3.01 -10.83 -12.24
C ASN A 18 3.73 -11.79 -11.29
N ALA A 19 4.18 -12.94 -11.84
CA ALA A 19 4.78 -14.02 -11.06
C ALA A 19 6.09 -13.64 -10.33
N HIS A 20 6.86 -12.66 -10.82
CA HIS A 20 8.11 -12.26 -10.18
C HIS A 20 7.87 -11.40 -8.94
N ILE A 21 6.83 -10.55 -8.99
CA ILE A 21 6.34 -9.78 -7.83
C ILE A 21 5.76 -10.75 -6.80
N ASP A 22 4.90 -11.68 -7.22
CA ASP A 22 4.28 -12.67 -6.33
C ASP A 22 5.35 -13.46 -5.57
N ALA A 23 6.35 -14.00 -6.29
CA ALA A 23 7.45 -14.74 -5.69
C ALA A 23 8.28 -13.89 -4.72
N GLY A 24 8.54 -12.62 -5.04
CA GLY A 24 9.32 -11.72 -4.19
C GLY A 24 8.60 -11.38 -2.89
N ILE A 25 7.30 -11.09 -2.97
CA ILE A 25 6.47 -10.77 -1.81
C ILE A 25 6.31 -12.00 -0.91
N LEU A 26 6.00 -13.17 -1.45
CA LEU A 26 5.87 -14.42 -0.67
C LEU A 26 7.20 -14.78 0.03
N ASP A 27 8.33 -14.64 -0.67
CA ASP A 27 9.65 -14.88 -0.09
C ASP A 27 9.98 -13.95 1.09
N LEU A 28 9.58 -12.68 0.99
CA LEU A 28 9.75 -11.68 2.05
C LEU A 28 8.77 -11.92 3.22
N LEU A 29 7.54 -12.36 2.96
CA LEU A 29 6.58 -12.75 4.00
C LEU A 29 7.07 -13.95 4.82
N GLU A 30 7.61 -14.97 4.14
CA GLU A 30 8.21 -16.14 4.78
C GLU A 30 9.37 -15.73 5.73
N LYS A 31 10.17 -14.75 5.30
CA LYS A 31 11.27 -14.18 6.10
C LYS A 31 10.82 -13.13 7.13
N LYS A 32 9.51 -12.89 7.26
CA LYS A 32 8.91 -11.86 8.14
C LYS A 32 9.48 -10.45 7.90
N ARG A 33 9.73 -10.13 6.63
CA ARG A 33 10.23 -8.83 6.16
C ARG A 33 9.11 -7.87 5.77
N LEU A 34 7.86 -8.34 5.69
CA LEU A 34 6.69 -7.54 5.34
C LEU A 34 5.60 -7.76 6.38
N THR A 35 4.78 -6.74 6.60
CA THR A 35 3.61 -6.80 7.49
C THR A 35 2.34 -6.27 6.85
N ALA A 36 2.41 -5.81 5.60
CA ALA A 36 1.24 -5.55 4.77
C ALA A 36 1.52 -5.91 3.30
N VAL A 37 0.48 -6.33 2.59
CA VAL A 37 0.53 -6.61 1.14
C VAL A 37 -0.70 -6.05 0.47
N SER A 38 -0.50 -5.26 -0.58
CA SER A 38 -1.59 -4.67 -1.37
C SER A 38 -1.77 -5.41 -2.69
N CYS A 39 -2.99 -5.87 -2.97
CA CYS A 39 -3.28 -6.87 -3.99
C CYS A 39 -4.16 -6.34 -5.13
N PHE A 40 -3.81 -6.68 -6.36
CA PHE A 40 -4.69 -6.54 -7.52
C PHE A 40 -5.71 -7.67 -7.60
N SER A 41 -6.88 -7.48 -7.00
CA SER A 41 -7.93 -8.51 -6.93
C SER A 41 -8.60 -8.86 -8.26
N THR A 42 -8.35 -8.09 -9.31
CA THR A 42 -8.85 -8.35 -10.67
C THR A 42 -7.76 -8.81 -11.63
N ALA A 43 -6.54 -9.04 -11.12
CA ALA A 43 -5.48 -9.62 -11.92
C ALA A 43 -5.84 -11.05 -12.36
N PRO A 44 -5.40 -11.51 -13.55
CA PRO A 44 -5.77 -12.82 -14.09
C PRO A 44 -5.45 -14.00 -13.17
N ASN A 45 -4.36 -13.92 -12.40
CA ASN A 45 -3.92 -14.98 -11.49
C ASN A 45 -4.38 -14.78 -10.04
N TRP A 46 -5.26 -13.81 -9.76
CA TRP A 46 -5.62 -13.41 -8.40
C TRP A 46 -6.09 -14.59 -7.53
N LYS A 47 -6.91 -15.51 -8.04
CA LYS A 47 -7.40 -16.65 -7.25
C LYS A 47 -6.27 -17.52 -6.69
N ASN A 48 -5.24 -17.80 -7.50
CA ASN A 48 -4.09 -18.57 -7.04
C ASN A 48 -3.21 -17.74 -6.10
N ALA A 49 -3.00 -16.47 -6.43
CA ALA A 49 -2.20 -15.55 -5.63
C ALA A 49 -2.81 -15.34 -4.22
N ALA A 50 -4.14 -15.17 -4.14
CA ALA A 50 -4.89 -15.07 -2.90
C ALA A 50 -4.74 -16.35 -2.04
N HIS A 51 -4.87 -17.53 -2.65
CA HIS A 51 -4.66 -18.79 -1.94
C HIS A 51 -3.24 -18.90 -1.35
N ALA A 52 -2.22 -18.45 -2.08
CA ALA A 52 -0.84 -18.43 -1.60
C ALA A 52 -0.60 -17.46 -0.42
N LEU A 53 -1.44 -16.44 -0.24
CA LEU A 53 -1.35 -15.51 0.91
C LEU A 53 -1.97 -16.06 2.20
N GLN A 54 -2.88 -17.04 2.12
CA GLN A 54 -3.62 -17.55 3.29
C GLN A 54 -2.73 -17.94 4.49
N PRO A 55 -1.57 -18.59 4.32
CA PRO A 55 -0.69 -18.94 5.45
C PRO A 55 -0.17 -17.73 6.25
N TYR A 56 -0.18 -16.53 5.66
CA TYR A 56 0.44 -15.33 6.25
C TYR A 56 -0.58 -14.36 6.89
N GLY A 57 -1.89 -14.61 6.77
CA GLY A 57 -2.92 -13.67 7.22
C GLY A 57 -2.90 -13.32 8.72
N ALA A 58 -2.34 -14.18 9.57
CA ALA A 58 -2.19 -13.86 11.00
C ALA A 58 -1.15 -12.74 11.26
N GLN A 59 -0.11 -12.67 10.43
CA GLN A 59 1.06 -11.80 10.59
C GLN A 59 1.11 -10.62 9.61
N THR A 60 0.16 -10.53 8.68
CA THR A 60 0.17 -9.54 7.60
C THR A 60 -1.22 -9.00 7.34
N ASP A 61 -1.34 -7.67 7.23
CA ASP A 61 -2.54 -7.02 6.72
C ASP A 61 -2.61 -7.23 5.20
N VAL A 62 -3.73 -7.74 4.68
CA VAL A 62 -3.92 -7.95 3.25
C VAL A 62 -4.97 -6.98 2.72
N GLY A 63 -4.56 -6.12 1.79
CA GLY A 63 -5.37 -5.01 1.30
C GLY A 63 -5.72 -5.10 -0.18
N LEU A 64 -6.72 -4.30 -0.57
CA LEU A 64 -7.05 -4.07 -1.97
C LEU A 64 -6.18 -2.93 -2.52
N HIS A 65 -5.43 -3.24 -3.58
CA HIS A 65 -4.72 -2.27 -4.40
C HIS A 65 -5.63 -1.71 -5.48
N PHE A 66 -6.43 -0.70 -5.14
CA PHE A 66 -7.46 -0.21 -6.05
C PHE A 66 -6.86 0.30 -7.36
N ASN A 67 -7.31 -0.28 -8.47
CA ASN A 67 -6.73 -0.08 -9.78
C ASN A 67 -7.69 0.63 -10.74
N LEU A 68 -7.14 1.58 -11.52
CA LEU A 68 -7.82 2.23 -12.64
C LEU A 68 -6.93 2.33 -13.90
N THR A 69 -5.67 1.91 -13.82
CA THR A 69 -4.61 2.27 -14.77
C THR A 69 -3.73 1.11 -15.22
N GLU A 70 -3.86 -0.07 -14.59
CA GLU A 70 -3.23 -1.33 -15.02
C GLU A 70 -4.27 -2.24 -15.69
N GLY A 71 -3.95 -2.78 -16.86
CA GLY A 71 -4.82 -3.66 -17.65
C GLY A 71 -4.36 -5.11 -17.69
N PHE A 72 -3.28 -5.44 -16.98
CA PHE A 72 -2.63 -6.75 -16.92
C PHE A 72 -2.30 -7.33 -18.31
N GLY A 73 -2.02 -6.45 -19.28
CA GLY A 73 -1.82 -6.81 -20.68
C GLY A 73 -3.08 -7.29 -21.44
N GLN A 74 -4.25 -7.28 -20.81
CA GLN A 74 -5.51 -7.80 -21.37
C GLN A 74 -6.49 -6.68 -21.72
N GLU A 75 -6.53 -5.62 -20.92
CA GLU A 75 -7.48 -4.52 -21.11
C GLU A 75 -6.79 -3.21 -21.48
N LYS A 76 -7.42 -2.44 -22.36
CA LYS A 76 -7.01 -1.05 -22.62
C LYS A 76 -7.54 -0.15 -21.53
N VAL A 77 -6.65 0.22 -20.62
CA VAL A 77 -6.93 1.15 -19.52
C VAL A 77 -6.35 2.54 -19.81
N PRO A 78 -6.94 3.61 -19.25
CA PRO A 78 -6.36 4.95 -19.37
C PRO A 78 -5.04 5.04 -18.59
N GLY A 79 -4.05 5.72 -19.16
CA GLY A 79 -2.81 6.03 -18.43
C GLY A 79 -3.05 7.00 -17.25
N LEU A 80 -2.16 6.98 -16.25
CA LEU A 80 -2.26 7.77 -15.02
C LEU A 80 -2.58 9.25 -15.25
N ARG A 81 -1.88 9.90 -16.19
CA ARG A 81 -2.08 11.33 -16.49
C ARG A 81 -3.52 11.65 -16.89
N ILE A 82 -4.17 10.75 -17.63
CA ILE A 82 -5.56 10.91 -18.06
C ILE A 82 -6.50 10.77 -16.85
N VAL A 83 -6.26 9.79 -15.98
CA VAL A 83 -7.06 9.58 -14.76
C VAL A 83 -6.94 10.79 -13.82
N ILE A 84 -5.73 11.29 -13.61
CA ILE A 84 -5.48 12.51 -12.81
C ILE A 84 -6.25 13.69 -13.41
N LEU A 85 -6.10 13.97 -14.70
CA LEU A 85 -6.74 15.12 -15.34
C LEU A 85 -8.27 15.03 -15.25
N ARG A 86 -8.85 13.86 -15.53
CA ARG A 86 -10.30 13.64 -15.42
C ARG A 86 -10.79 13.84 -13.99
N SER A 87 -10.04 13.36 -13.00
CA SER A 87 -10.37 13.53 -11.59
C SER A 87 -10.34 14.99 -11.16
N LEU A 88 -9.27 15.72 -11.49
CA LEU A 88 -9.12 17.14 -11.14
C LEU A 88 -10.21 18.02 -11.79
N LEU A 89 -10.61 17.69 -13.02
CA LEU A 89 -11.71 18.36 -13.73
C LEU A 89 -13.11 17.88 -13.30
N ARG A 90 -13.22 17.03 -12.26
CA ARG A 90 -14.48 16.44 -11.78
C ARG A 90 -15.25 15.67 -12.85
N GLY A 91 -14.55 15.15 -13.86
CA GLY A 91 -15.10 14.40 -14.98
C GLY A 91 -15.22 12.89 -14.73
N MET A 92 -14.91 12.41 -13.52
CA MET A 92 -15.06 10.99 -13.18
C MET A 92 -16.52 10.69 -12.85
N ASN A 93 -17.15 9.76 -13.58
CA ASN A 93 -18.52 9.35 -13.31
C ASN A 93 -18.58 8.56 -11.99
N PRO A 94 -19.32 9.02 -10.96
CA PRO A 94 -19.35 8.37 -9.65
C PRO A 94 -19.93 6.95 -9.68
N MET A 95 -20.90 6.68 -10.55
CA MET A 95 -21.48 5.33 -10.68
C MET A 95 -20.48 4.35 -11.28
N GLN A 96 -19.74 4.76 -12.31
CA GLN A 96 -18.71 3.92 -12.92
C GLN A 96 -17.56 3.65 -11.94
N LEU A 97 -17.13 4.67 -11.18
CA LEU A 97 -16.14 4.50 -10.12
C LEU A 97 -16.63 3.53 -9.05
N ARG A 98 -17.88 3.68 -8.60
CA ARG A 98 -18.48 2.78 -7.60
C ARG A 98 -18.49 1.35 -8.10
N HIS A 99 -18.96 1.14 -9.32
CA HIS A 99 -19.00 -0.19 -9.92
C HIS A 99 -17.59 -0.78 -10.10
N ALA A 100 -16.58 0.02 -10.46
CA ALA A 100 -15.21 -0.44 -10.56
C ALA A 100 -14.62 -0.85 -9.20
N PHE A 101 -14.89 -0.06 -8.16
CA PHE A 101 -14.45 -0.33 -6.79
C PHE A 101 -15.16 -1.56 -6.21
N GLU A 102 -16.48 -1.64 -6.33
CA GLU A 102 -17.29 -2.79 -5.88
C GLU A 102 -16.87 -4.08 -6.56
N ARG A 103 -16.64 -4.10 -7.89
CA ARG A 103 -16.14 -5.30 -8.58
C ARG A 103 -14.80 -5.79 -8.05
N GLN A 104 -13.89 -4.86 -7.72
CA GLN A 104 -12.59 -5.21 -7.17
C GLN A 104 -12.71 -5.74 -5.73
N LEU A 105 -13.64 -5.21 -4.93
CA LEU A 105 -13.94 -5.75 -3.61
C LEU A 105 -14.63 -7.12 -3.69
N ASP A 106 -15.58 -7.30 -4.62
CA ASP A 106 -16.24 -8.59 -4.86
C ASP A 106 -15.19 -9.66 -5.19
N ALA A 107 -14.29 -9.38 -6.15
CA ALA A 107 -13.23 -10.32 -6.53
C ALA A 107 -12.23 -10.59 -5.40
N PHE A 108 -11.96 -9.60 -4.54
CA PHE A 108 -11.12 -9.77 -3.37
C PHE A 108 -11.79 -10.73 -2.37
N GLU A 109 -13.03 -10.45 -2.00
CA GLU A 109 -13.82 -11.22 -1.04
C GLU A 109 -14.07 -12.65 -1.51
N ASP A 110 -14.38 -12.83 -2.81
CA ASP A 110 -14.62 -14.15 -3.40
C ASP A 110 -13.40 -15.08 -3.28
N ALA A 111 -12.18 -14.52 -3.33
CA ALA A 111 -10.94 -15.30 -3.25
C ALA A 111 -10.41 -15.43 -1.81
N MET A 112 -10.54 -14.38 -0.99
CA MET A 112 -10.02 -14.34 0.38
C MET A 112 -11.00 -14.89 1.42
N GLY A 113 -12.30 -14.89 1.12
CA GLY A 113 -13.38 -15.27 2.04
C GLY A 113 -13.74 -14.18 3.07
N HIS A 114 -13.09 -13.02 3.02
CA HIS A 114 -13.36 -11.86 3.87
C HIS A 114 -13.01 -10.55 3.14
N GLY A 115 -13.55 -9.42 3.63
CA GLY A 115 -13.17 -8.09 3.14
C GLY A 115 -11.71 -7.75 3.46
N PRO A 116 -11.10 -6.81 2.73
CA PRO A 116 -9.69 -6.45 2.94
C PRO A 116 -9.47 -5.85 4.33
N ASP A 117 -8.23 -5.95 4.82
CA ASP A 117 -7.80 -5.23 6.02
C ASP A 117 -7.61 -3.74 5.72
N PHE A 118 -7.25 -3.42 4.46
CA PHE A 118 -7.05 -2.05 4.03
C PHE A 118 -7.28 -1.76 2.57
N ILE A 119 -7.39 -0.46 2.26
CA ILE A 119 -7.45 0.06 0.90
C ILE A 119 -6.30 1.03 0.66
N ASP A 120 -5.64 0.88 -0.48
CA ASP A 120 -4.88 1.95 -1.12
C ASP A 120 -5.23 2.00 -2.61
N GLY A 121 -4.39 2.59 -3.44
CA GLY A 121 -4.59 2.56 -4.89
C GLY A 121 -3.28 2.47 -5.64
N HIS A 122 -3.31 1.75 -6.75
CA HIS A 122 -2.21 1.74 -7.71
C HIS A 122 -1.96 3.14 -8.21
N GLN A 123 -0.70 3.57 -8.19
CA GLN A 123 -0.29 4.95 -8.46
C GLN A 123 -1.01 5.99 -7.57
N HIS A 124 -1.50 5.55 -6.40
CA HIS A 124 -2.24 6.32 -5.42
C HIS A 124 -3.53 6.96 -5.96
N VAL A 125 -4.22 6.31 -6.90
CA VAL A 125 -5.47 6.86 -7.47
C VAL A 125 -6.60 7.00 -6.45
N HIS A 126 -6.55 6.26 -5.33
CA HIS A 126 -7.58 6.26 -4.29
C HIS A 126 -7.77 7.63 -3.62
N GLN A 127 -6.72 8.46 -3.56
CA GLN A 127 -6.76 9.79 -2.95
C GLN A 127 -7.38 10.88 -3.86
N LEU A 128 -7.53 10.57 -5.15
CA LEU A 128 -7.93 11.54 -6.16
C LEU A 128 -9.38 12.04 -5.93
N PRO A 129 -9.70 13.31 -6.29
CA PRO A 129 -11.06 13.82 -6.26
C PRO A 129 -12.08 12.94 -7.01
N GLY A 130 -13.25 12.74 -6.41
CA GLY A 130 -14.28 11.83 -6.88
C GLY A 130 -14.03 10.38 -6.44
N VAL A 131 -12.79 9.90 -6.53
CA VAL A 131 -12.42 8.53 -6.14
C VAL A 131 -12.52 8.36 -4.63
N ARG A 132 -11.88 9.23 -3.85
CA ARG A 132 -11.90 9.13 -2.37
C ARG A 132 -13.31 9.17 -1.79
N GLN A 133 -14.21 10.00 -2.34
CA GLN A 133 -15.59 10.11 -1.87
C GLN A 133 -16.36 8.81 -2.12
N VAL A 134 -16.24 8.26 -3.33
CA VAL A 134 -16.88 6.99 -3.69
C VAL A 134 -16.34 5.85 -2.83
N MET A 135 -15.03 5.77 -2.66
CA MET A 135 -14.37 4.77 -1.81
C MET A 135 -14.93 4.83 -0.38
N LEU A 136 -14.91 6.00 0.28
CA LEU A 136 -15.40 6.14 1.66
C LEU A 136 -16.89 5.77 1.78
N GLN A 137 -17.73 6.16 0.81
CA GLN A 137 -19.14 5.77 0.79
C GLN A 137 -19.34 4.25 0.66
N VAL A 138 -18.55 3.59 -0.18
CA VAL A 138 -18.62 2.12 -0.34
C VAL A 138 -18.14 1.44 0.93
N LEU A 139 -17.02 1.85 1.51
CA LEU A 139 -16.48 1.24 2.74
C LEU A 139 -17.47 1.37 3.90
N LYS A 140 -18.03 2.56 4.14
CA LYS A 140 -19.02 2.80 5.19
C LYS A 140 -20.28 1.95 5.03
N LYS A 141 -20.70 1.69 3.78
CA LYS A 141 -21.87 0.86 3.49
C LYS A 141 -21.58 -0.64 3.57
N ARG A 142 -20.43 -1.08 3.05
CA ARG A 142 -20.09 -2.49 2.87
C ARG A 142 -19.49 -3.11 4.14
N TYR A 143 -18.78 -2.30 4.95
CA TYR A 143 -18.07 -2.75 6.14
C TYR A 143 -18.41 -1.90 7.38
N PRO A 144 -19.67 -1.83 7.82
CA PRO A 144 -20.07 -0.97 8.94
C PRO A 144 -19.42 -1.37 10.28
N GLU A 145 -19.14 -2.67 10.47
CA GLU A 145 -18.63 -3.24 11.72
C GLU A 145 -17.15 -3.67 11.63
N ARG A 146 -16.50 -3.52 10.47
CA ARG A 146 -15.10 -3.90 10.26
C ARG A 146 -14.26 -2.66 10.03
N ALA A 147 -13.24 -2.48 10.86
CA ALA A 147 -12.22 -1.46 10.66
C ALA A 147 -11.35 -1.80 9.43
N VAL A 148 -11.72 -1.26 8.27
CA VAL A 148 -10.87 -1.28 7.07
C VAL A 148 -10.07 0.02 7.03
N TRP A 149 -8.76 -0.07 7.21
CA TRP A 149 -7.91 1.12 7.21
C TRP A 149 -7.62 1.61 5.79
N VAL A 150 -7.35 2.90 5.63
CA VAL A 150 -7.04 3.48 4.31
C VAL A 150 -5.66 4.10 4.34
N ARG A 151 -4.84 3.81 3.33
CA ARG A 151 -3.50 4.40 3.21
C ARG A 151 -3.58 5.92 3.04
N ASN A 152 -2.92 6.63 3.94
CA ASN A 152 -2.58 8.04 3.82
C ASN A 152 -1.18 8.19 3.20
N THR A 153 -1.06 9.09 2.23
CA THR A 153 0.17 9.36 1.45
C THR A 153 0.88 10.64 1.88
N VAL A 154 0.43 11.31 2.95
CA VAL A 154 1.12 12.47 3.53
C VAL A 154 2.49 12.01 4.05
N PRO A 155 3.60 12.65 3.61
CA PRO A 155 4.94 12.22 3.94
C PRO A 155 5.19 12.22 5.44
N ALA A 156 5.95 11.23 5.92
CA ALA A 156 6.29 11.14 7.33
C ALA A 156 7.12 12.34 7.82
N ASP A 157 7.98 12.88 6.96
CA ASP A 157 8.72 14.11 7.22
C ASP A 157 8.28 15.23 6.24
N PRO A 158 7.74 16.37 6.73
CA PRO A 158 7.38 17.50 5.88
C PRO A 158 8.59 18.16 5.18
N ALA A 159 9.83 17.88 5.61
CA ALA A 159 11.04 18.36 4.96
C ALA A 159 11.36 17.60 3.66
N TRP A 160 10.89 16.36 3.48
CA TRP A 160 11.10 15.61 2.24
C TRP A 160 10.54 16.36 1.04
N ARG A 161 11.31 16.44 -0.05
CA ARG A 161 10.99 17.22 -1.26
C ARG A 161 10.68 16.31 -2.44
N GLY A 162 10.13 16.87 -3.51
CA GLY A 162 9.85 16.15 -4.75
C GLY A 162 8.56 15.32 -4.68
N LYS A 163 8.64 14.06 -5.15
CA LYS A 163 7.46 13.17 -5.31
C LYS A 163 6.59 13.04 -4.04
N PRO A 164 7.12 12.93 -2.80
CA PRO A 164 6.26 12.88 -1.61
C PRO A 164 5.36 14.11 -1.45
N GLN A 165 5.86 15.31 -1.75
CA GLN A 165 5.05 16.53 -1.69
C GLN A 165 4.05 16.62 -2.84
N ILE A 166 4.39 16.09 -4.02
CA ILE A 166 3.45 15.99 -5.14
C ILE A 166 2.25 15.12 -4.75
N LEU A 167 2.48 13.94 -4.14
CA LEU A 167 1.40 13.05 -3.69
C LEU A 167 0.52 13.72 -2.64
N LYS A 168 1.15 14.38 -1.65
CA LYS A 168 0.44 15.17 -0.63
C LYS A 168 -0.52 16.18 -1.27
N LEU A 169 -0.06 16.94 -2.25
CA LEU A 169 -0.83 18.00 -2.91
C LEU A 169 -1.88 17.46 -3.89
N LEU A 170 -1.61 16.33 -4.55
CA LEU A 170 -2.51 15.74 -5.55
C LEU A 170 -3.81 15.20 -4.94
N GLY A 171 -3.80 14.86 -3.66
CA GLY A 171 -4.99 14.44 -2.92
C GLY A 171 -4.71 13.85 -1.55
N GLY A 172 -3.44 13.58 -1.21
CA GLY A 172 -3.05 12.96 0.06
C GLY A 172 -3.51 13.76 1.27
N GLN A 173 -3.27 15.07 1.31
CA GLN A 173 -3.68 15.92 2.44
C GLN A 173 -5.20 15.93 2.63
N VAL A 174 -5.95 16.15 1.55
CA VAL A 174 -7.43 16.20 1.62
C VAL A 174 -8.00 14.85 2.02
N THR A 175 -7.40 13.75 1.54
CA THR A 175 -7.81 12.40 1.93
C THR A 175 -7.52 12.16 3.41
N ALA A 176 -6.34 12.53 3.91
CA ALA A 176 -6.00 12.43 5.33
C ALA A 176 -6.98 13.20 6.22
N ASP A 177 -7.38 14.40 5.81
CA ASP A 177 -8.33 15.22 6.57
C ASP A 177 -9.75 14.61 6.56
N HIS A 178 -10.18 14.00 5.45
CA HIS A 178 -11.43 13.26 5.38
C HIS A 178 -11.40 11.97 6.23
N LEU A 179 -10.30 11.22 6.21
CA LEU A 179 -10.14 10.01 7.02
C LEU A 179 -10.21 10.34 8.51
N ARG A 180 -9.54 11.43 8.93
CA ARG A 180 -9.64 11.92 10.32
C ARG A 180 -11.06 12.34 10.68
N TYR A 181 -11.76 13.04 9.80
CA TYR A 181 -13.12 13.53 10.05
C TYR A 181 -14.15 12.39 10.15
N GLU A 182 -14.04 11.36 9.31
CA GLU A 182 -14.93 10.18 9.34
C GLU A 182 -14.43 9.08 10.27
N GLU A 183 -13.37 9.34 11.06
CA GLU A 183 -12.74 8.39 12.01
C GLU A 183 -12.34 7.05 11.35
N VAL A 184 -11.95 7.09 10.08
CA VAL A 184 -11.45 5.92 9.36
C VAL A 184 -9.99 5.68 9.73
N PRO A 185 -9.61 4.48 10.21
CA PRO A 185 -8.24 4.18 10.60
C PRO A 185 -7.25 4.38 9.44
N THR A 186 -6.06 4.88 9.73
CA THR A 186 -5.05 5.20 8.72
C THR A 186 -3.63 5.17 9.31
N ASN A 187 -2.60 5.11 8.45
CA ASN A 187 -1.20 5.17 8.89
C ASN A 187 -0.79 6.59 9.32
N ASP A 188 0.16 6.68 10.26
CA ASP A 188 0.76 7.94 10.71
C ASP A 188 2.08 8.20 9.99
N GLY A 189 1.98 8.84 8.84
CA GLY A 189 3.11 9.16 7.98
C GLY A 189 3.41 8.08 6.96
N PHE A 190 3.96 8.52 5.83
CA PHE A 190 4.20 7.69 4.66
C PHE A 190 5.62 7.87 4.13
N GLY A 191 6.34 6.76 3.94
CA GLY A 191 7.65 6.67 3.29
C GLY A 191 7.63 5.72 2.08
N GLY A 192 8.78 5.50 1.44
CA GLY A 192 8.87 4.64 0.25
C GLY A 192 8.60 5.35 -1.08
N VAL A 193 8.50 6.68 -1.08
CA VAL A 193 8.22 7.48 -2.28
C VAL A 193 9.50 8.12 -2.80
N TYR A 194 9.96 7.69 -3.97
CA TYR A 194 11.22 8.16 -4.57
C TYR A 194 11.22 7.97 -6.10
N GLY A 195 12.38 8.18 -6.73
CA GLY A 195 12.56 8.10 -8.18
C GLY A 195 12.20 6.74 -8.80
N PHE A 196 12.32 5.65 -8.04
CA PHE A 196 12.31 4.26 -8.50
C PHE A 196 13.46 3.91 -9.47
N ASP A 197 14.62 4.54 -9.26
CA ASP A 197 15.82 4.47 -10.09
C ASP A 197 17.10 4.61 -9.24
N ARG A 198 17.07 4.08 -8.02
CA ARG A 198 18.11 4.26 -7.00
C ARG A 198 18.80 2.93 -6.66
N PRO A 199 20.02 2.69 -7.15
CA PRO A 199 20.78 1.49 -6.80
C PRO A 199 21.21 1.49 -5.32
N ASP A 200 21.31 2.66 -4.69
CA ASP A 200 21.56 2.88 -3.26
C ASP A 200 20.25 2.95 -2.45
N TYR A 201 19.33 2.00 -2.70
CA TYR A 201 18.03 1.93 -2.02
C TYR A 201 18.16 1.87 -0.49
N ASP A 202 19.25 1.30 0.03
CA ASP A 202 19.55 1.28 1.47
C ASP A 202 19.69 2.69 2.07
N ALA A 203 20.23 3.64 1.30
CA ALA A 203 20.34 5.04 1.72
C ALA A 203 18.97 5.71 1.81
N CYS A 204 18.08 5.45 0.83
CA CYS A 204 16.69 5.89 0.87
C CYS A 204 15.95 5.30 2.09
N PHE A 205 16.12 3.99 2.32
CA PHE A 205 15.48 3.31 3.45
C PHE A 205 15.96 3.87 4.79
N ARG A 206 17.27 4.11 4.94
CA ARG A 206 17.86 4.73 6.13
C ARG A 206 17.30 6.13 6.38
N GLU A 207 17.12 6.93 5.33
CA GLU A 207 16.51 8.26 5.44
C GLU A 207 15.07 8.16 5.96
N TRP A 208 14.26 7.23 5.43
CA TRP A 208 12.88 7.03 5.90
C TRP A 208 12.79 6.61 7.36
N LEU A 209 13.71 5.77 7.82
CA LEU A 209 13.75 5.35 9.23
C LEU A 209 14.05 6.49 10.20
N THR A 210 14.61 7.62 9.75
CA THR A 210 14.81 8.78 10.63
C THR A 210 13.51 9.44 11.08
N ALA A 211 12.42 9.23 10.32
CA ALA A 211 11.07 9.70 10.62
C ALA A 211 10.19 8.65 11.32
N ALA A 212 10.76 7.48 11.67
CA ALA A 212 10.02 6.35 12.20
C ALA A 212 9.24 6.72 13.47
N ARG A 213 7.95 6.38 13.46
CA ARG A 213 7.02 6.56 14.57
C ARG A 213 5.96 5.46 14.55
N PRO A 214 5.29 5.18 15.68
CA PRO A 214 4.25 4.15 15.73
C PRO A 214 3.22 4.33 14.61
N GLY A 215 2.99 3.29 13.81
CA GLY A 215 1.99 3.32 12.74
C GLY A 215 2.43 4.04 11.45
N MET A 216 3.69 4.45 11.34
CA MET A 216 4.26 4.88 10.05
C MET A 216 4.28 3.72 9.07
N LEU A 217 4.00 4.01 7.79
CA LEU A 217 4.04 3.02 6.71
C LEU A 217 5.13 3.38 5.69
N ILE A 218 5.95 2.40 5.33
CA ILE A 218 6.88 2.47 4.20
C ILE A 218 6.36 1.55 3.10
N MET A 219 6.20 2.08 1.90
CA MET A 219 5.83 1.31 0.70
C MET A 219 7.08 0.77 0.00
N CYS A 220 6.97 -0.42 -0.58
CA CYS A 220 8.00 -1.03 -1.43
C CYS A 220 7.38 -1.83 -2.59
N HIS A 221 8.21 -2.17 -3.58
CA HIS A 221 7.81 -2.86 -4.81
C HIS A 221 8.76 -4.03 -5.15
N PRO A 222 8.92 -5.02 -4.27
CA PRO A 222 9.89 -6.10 -4.49
C PRO A 222 9.48 -7.04 -5.63
N ALA A 223 10.45 -7.48 -6.45
CA ALA A 223 10.28 -8.59 -7.37
C ALA A 223 11.57 -9.40 -7.50
N THR A 224 11.46 -10.70 -7.74
CA THR A 224 12.62 -11.62 -7.89
C THR A 224 13.41 -11.41 -9.18
N ALA A 225 12.77 -10.85 -10.21
CA ALA A 225 13.37 -10.60 -11.52
C ALA A 225 12.60 -9.47 -12.23
N PRO A 226 13.21 -8.79 -13.22
CA PRO A 226 12.51 -7.77 -13.98
C PRO A 226 11.40 -8.41 -14.85
N HIS A 227 10.26 -7.75 -14.96
CA HIS A 227 9.19 -8.13 -15.88
C HIS A 227 9.14 -7.19 -17.08
N ALA A 228 8.81 -7.72 -18.26
CA ALA A 228 8.65 -6.90 -19.45
C ALA A 228 7.47 -5.92 -19.28
N HIS A 229 7.59 -4.72 -19.82
CA HIS A 229 6.57 -3.66 -19.78
C HIS A 229 6.25 -3.08 -18.39
N ASP A 230 7.03 -3.43 -17.36
CA ASP A 230 6.99 -2.78 -16.05
C ASP A 230 8.01 -1.63 -16.01
N GLU A 231 7.52 -0.39 -15.80
CA GLU A 231 8.33 0.84 -15.84
C GLU A 231 9.44 0.86 -14.77
N ILE A 232 9.26 0.12 -13.67
CA ILE A 232 10.21 0.09 -12.54
C ILE A 232 10.88 -1.28 -12.37
N ALA A 233 10.81 -2.15 -13.39
CA ALA A 233 11.24 -3.55 -13.32
C ALA A 233 12.64 -3.76 -12.72
N ALA A 234 13.61 -2.93 -13.12
CA ALA A 234 14.98 -3.03 -12.59
C ALA A 234 15.05 -2.68 -11.10
N GLN A 235 14.31 -1.64 -10.70
CA GLN A 235 14.30 -1.19 -9.31
C GLN A 235 13.62 -2.20 -8.39
N ARG A 236 12.60 -2.91 -8.85
CA ARG A 236 11.92 -3.95 -8.05
C ARG A 236 12.89 -5.02 -7.52
N VAL A 237 13.87 -5.40 -8.34
CA VAL A 237 14.92 -6.35 -7.96
C VAL A 237 15.85 -5.76 -6.91
N VAL A 238 16.22 -4.49 -7.05
CA VAL A 238 17.03 -3.77 -6.05
C VAL A 238 16.32 -3.71 -4.70
N GLU A 239 15.03 -3.37 -4.70
CA GLU A 239 14.22 -3.37 -3.47
C GLU A 239 14.16 -4.77 -2.85
N TYR A 240 13.85 -5.79 -3.65
CA TYR A 240 13.79 -7.18 -3.19
C TYR A 240 15.11 -7.64 -2.56
N ASP A 241 16.24 -7.40 -3.23
CA ASP A 241 17.56 -7.79 -2.76
C ASP A 241 17.96 -7.10 -1.46
N PHE A 242 17.65 -5.81 -1.31
CA PHE A 242 17.88 -5.12 -0.06
C PHE A 242 16.96 -5.65 1.05
N LEU A 243 15.66 -5.77 0.82
CA LEU A 243 14.69 -6.14 1.84
C LEU A 243 14.89 -7.57 2.37
N ARG A 244 15.36 -8.50 1.54
CA ARG A 244 15.69 -9.87 1.98
C ARG A 244 17.03 -9.97 2.71
N SER A 245 17.88 -8.94 2.61
CA SER A 245 19.26 -8.98 3.13
C SER A 245 19.35 -8.96 4.66
N TYR A 246 20.50 -9.37 5.18
CA TYR A 246 20.85 -9.17 6.59
C TYR A 246 21.02 -7.69 6.94
N ASP A 247 21.46 -6.86 5.99
CA ASP A 247 21.66 -5.44 6.22
C ASP A 247 20.37 -4.68 6.49
N CYS A 248 19.27 -5.02 5.81
CA CYS A 248 17.95 -4.46 6.13
C CYS A 248 17.54 -4.80 7.58
N ALA A 249 17.72 -6.06 7.99
CA ALA A 249 17.45 -6.50 9.37
C ALA A 249 18.26 -5.70 10.40
N ARG A 250 19.56 -5.62 10.18
CA ARG A 250 20.50 -4.89 11.04
C ARG A 250 20.15 -3.40 11.08
N MET A 251 19.70 -2.81 9.97
CA MET A 251 19.31 -1.41 9.91
C MET A 251 18.05 -1.13 10.74
N LEU A 252 17.04 -2.00 10.69
CA LEU A 252 15.85 -1.89 11.54
C LEU A 252 16.22 -1.99 13.03
N ASP A 253 17.07 -2.97 13.39
CA ASP A 253 17.54 -3.14 14.77
C ASP A 253 18.31 -1.92 15.28
N GLN A 254 19.22 -1.37 14.46
CA GLN A 254 20.00 -0.17 14.78
C GLN A 254 19.10 1.06 14.95
N ALA A 255 18.06 1.18 14.13
CA ALA A 255 17.05 2.23 14.25
C ALA A 255 16.06 2.00 15.41
N LYS A 256 16.15 0.86 16.12
CA LYS A 256 15.17 0.43 17.16
C LYS A 256 13.75 0.39 16.61
N VAL A 257 13.61 -0.08 15.38
CA VAL A 257 12.33 -0.22 14.68
C VAL A 257 11.97 -1.69 14.60
N ARG A 258 10.68 -2.00 14.76
CA ARG A 258 10.13 -3.34 14.51
C ARG A 258 9.01 -3.25 13.49
N LEU A 259 8.86 -4.28 12.67
CA LEU A 259 7.72 -4.38 11.78
C LEU A 259 6.50 -4.89 12.56
N ALA A 260 5.35 -4.28 12.31
CA ALA A 260 4.06 -4.69 12.85
C ALA A 260 2.96 -4.50 11.80
N LYS A 261 1.84 -5.20 11.95
CA LYS A 261 0.61 -4.88 11.20
C LYS A 261 0.08 -3.53 11.65
N LEU A 262 -0.57 -2.79 10.76
CA LEU A 262 -1.21 -1.54 11.15
C LEU A 262 -2.45 -1.81 11.99
N SER A 263 -3.18 -2.90 11.70
CA SER A 263 -4.33 -3.36 12.49
C SER A 263 -4.03 -3.45 13.99
N ASP A 264 -2.82 -3.93 14.34
CA ASP A 264 -2.41 -4.14 15.73
C ASP A 264 -2.10 -2.82 16.44
N CYS A 265 -1.70 -1.79 15.69
CA CYS A 265 -1.46 -0.46 16.23
C CYS A 265 -2.77 0.23 16.65
N PHE A 266 -3.88 -0.02 15.93
CA PHE A 266 -5.19 0.55 16.27
C PHE A 266 -5.79 -0.10 17.53
N LEU A 267 -5.60 -1.41 17.70
CA LEU A 267 -6.08 -2.13 18.87
C LEU A 267 -5.39 -1.66 20.16
N GLN A 268 -4.13 -1.24 20.09
CA GLN A 268 -3.40 -0.71 21.25
C GLN A 268 -3.90 0.67 21.67
N SER A 269 -4.44 1.47 20.75
CA SER A 269 -5.03 2.78 21.07
C SER A 269 -6.39 2.66 21.76
N ALA A 270 -7.18 1.61 21.48
CA ALA A 270 -8.52 1.43 22.06
C ALA A 270 -8.54 1.03 23.56
N TYR A 271 -7.38 0.65 24.12
CA TYR A 271 -7.23 0.29 25.54
C TYR A 271 -6.34 1.27 26.32
N ALA A 272 -5.99 2.41 25.71
CA ALA A 272 -5.14 3.43 26.32
C ALA A 272 -5.92 4.62 26.93
N ASP A 273 -7.25 4.60 26.84
CA ASP A 273 -8.17 5.61 27.40
C ASP A 273 -8.92 5.10 28.64
#